data_AF-A0A1G5VTA5-F1
#
_entry.id   AF-A0A1G5VTA5-F1
#
_cell.length_a   1.000
_cell.length_b   1.000
_cell.length_c   1.000
_cell.angle_alpha   90.00
_cell.angle_beta   90.00
_cell.angle_gamma   90.00
#
_symmetry.space_group_name_H-M   'P 1'
#
loop_
_entity.id
_entity.type
_entity.pdbx_description
1 polymer ?
#
loop_
_entity_poly.entity_id
_entity_poly.type
_entity_poly.pdbx_seq_one_letter_code
_entity_poly.pdbx_strand_id
1 'polypeptide(L)'
;MANVWVECLKNKYRFEFKGLISVEDLFDLKLEDLDSIYRNLKNEEKDLQGDSLLDTAKNPKIGEIQVKIDVVKAVFDIKQTDIKNTEKAFANKAQKDKILAIIEDKENQELSEKSIEELKEIYSNLE
;
A
#
# COMPACT_ATOMS: atom_id res chain seq x y z
N MET A 1 -5.00 -6.29 -15.62
CA MET A 1 -4.36 -5.20 -14.85
C MET A 1 -3.34 -4.37 -15.66
N ALA A 2 -3.02 -4.70 -16.92
CA ALA A 2 -1.92 -4.06 -17.66
C ALA A 2 -2.30 -2.97 -18.68
N ASN A 3 -3.57 -2.55 -18.80
CA ASN A 3 -3.97 -1.61 -19.87
C ASN A 3 -4.15 -0.16 -19.40
N VAL A 4 -4.63 0.08 -18.18
CA VAL A 4 -4.96 1.44 -17.72
C VAL A 4 -3.73 2.34 -17.58
N TRP A 5 -2.59 1.81 -17.10
CA TRP A 5 -1.35 2.57 -16.97
C TRP A 5 -0.76 2.93 -18.33
N VAL A 6 -0.69 1.96 -19.25
CA VAL A 6 -0.16 2.18 -20.60
C VAL A 6 -1.01 3.20 -21.35
N GLU A 7 -2.33 3.11 -21.24
CA GLU A 7 -3.25 4.07 -21.84
C GLU A 7 -3.10 5.47 -21.24
N CYS A 8 -3.07 5.56 -19.91
CA CYS A 8 -2.90 6.82 -19.19
C CYS A 8 -1.58 7.53 -19.56
N LEU A 9 -0.48 6.77 -19.66
CA LEU A 9 0.83 7.29 -20.04
C LEU A 9 0.91 7.67 -21.52
N LYS A 10 0.36 6.84 -22.42
CA LYS A 10 0.32 7.14 -23.86
C LYS A 10 -0.44 8.43 -24.16
N ASN A 11 -1.59 8.61 -23.50
CA ASN A 11 -2.44 9.78 -23.68
C ASN A 11 -2.03 10.97 -22.79
N LYS A 12 -1.01 10.78 -21.94
CA LYS A 12 -0.48 11.80 -21.02
C LYS A 12 -1.58 12.45 -20.18
N TYR A 13 -2.48 11.63 -19.63
CA TYR A 13 -3.57 12.16 -18.83
C TYR A 13 -3.07 13.00 -17.66
N ARG A 14 -3.86 14.03 -17.34
CA ARG A 14 -3.64 14.95 -16.24
C ARG A 14 -4.85 14.93 -15.33
N PHE A 15 -4.60 15.15 -14.05
CA PHE A 15 -5.59 15.15 -12.99
C PHE A 15 -5.72 16.55 -12.42
N GLU A 16 -6.95 16.98 -12.17
CA GLU A 16 -7.22 18.28 -11.57
C GLU A 16 -7.05 18.19 -10.05
N PHE A 17 -5.97 18.79 -9.55
CA PHE A 17 -5.69 18.88 -8.13
C PHE A 17 -4.75 20.06 -7.86
N LYS A 18 -5.30 21.19 -7.36
CA LYS A 18 -4.55 22.45 -7.13
C LYS A 18 -3.73 22.89 -8.36
N GLY A 19 -4.25 22.61 -9.55
CA GLY A 19 -3.51 22.64 -10.81
C GLY A 19 -3.69 21.33 -11.58
N LEU A 20 -2.90 21.14 -12.64
CA LEU A 20 -2.86 19.89 -13.40
C LEU A 20 -1.64 19.09 -12.96
N ILE A 21 -1.89 17.91 -12.40
CA ILE A 21 -0.84 16.98 -11.96
C ILE A 21 -0.79 15.75 -12.86
N SER A 22 0.36 15.09 -12.88
CA SER A 22 0.62 13.86 -13.62
C SER A 22 0.32 12.61 -12.79
N VAL A 23 0.48 11.43 -13.40
CA VAL A 23 0.33 10.14 -12.70
C VAL A 23 1.40 9.97 -11.61
N GLU A 24 2.61 10.46 -11.85
CA GLU A 24 3.73 10.34 -10.91
C GLU A 24 3.44 11.13 -9.63
N ASP A 25 2.92 12.35 -9.77
CA ASP A 25 2.55 13.22 -8.66
C ASP A 25 1.47 12.60 -7.75
N LEU A 26 0.61 11.71 -8.28
CA LEU A 26 -0.41 11.02 -7.48
C LEU A 26 0.20 10.16 -6.36
N PHE A 27 1.40 9.62 -6.56
CA PHE A 27 2.07 8.81 -5.54
C PHE A 27 2.53 9.65 -4.33
N ASP A 28 2.78 10.94 -4.55
CA ASP A 28 3.19 11.87 -3.49
C ASP A 28 2.01 12.40 -2.68
N LEU A 29 0.78 12.26 -3.18
CA LEU A 29 -0.44 12.77 -2.52
C LEU A 29 -0.90 11.93 -1.33
N LYS A 30 -1.52 12.56 -0.33
CA LYS A 30 -2.11 11.84 0.80
C LYS A 30 -3.37 11.07 0.37
N LEU A 31 -3.79 10.10 1.18
CA LEU A 31 -4.99 9.30 0.88
C LEU A 31 -6.25 10.17 0.79
N GLU A 32 -6.34 11.22 1.60
CA GLU A 32 -7.47 12.16 1.60
C GLU A 32 -7.50 12.99 0.31
N ASP A 33 -6.33 13.36 -0.21
CA ASP A 33 -6.19 14.11 -1.46
C ASP A 33 -6.56 13.22 -2.66
N LEU A 34 -6.12 11.95 -2.67
CA LEU A 34 -6.52 10.95 -3.68
C LEU A 34 -8.03 10.71 -3.69
N ASP A 35 -8.64 10.60 -2.51
CA ASP A 35 -10.10 10.46 -2.37
C ASP A 35 -10.85 11.70 -2.88
N SER A 36 -10.31 12.90 -2.66
CA SER A 36 -10.87 14.12 -3.24
C SER A 36 -10.84 14.11 -4.78
N ILE A 37 -9.73 13.71 -5.39
CA ILE A 37 -9.61 13.58 -6.85
C ILE A 37 -10.60 12.53 -7.38
N TYR A 38 -10.70 11.39 -6.70
CA TYR A 38 -11.62 10.32 -7.06
C TYR A 38 -13.09 10.80 -7.06
N ARG A 39 -13.51 11.53 -6.02
CA ARG A 39 -14.88 12.09 -5.96
C ARG A 39 -15.16 13.05 -7.11
N ASN A 40 -14.21 13.92 -7.43
CA ASN A 40 -14.35 14.87 -8.54
C ASN A 40 -14.54 14.14 -9.87
N LEU A 41 -13.67 13.16 -10.17
CA LEU A 41 -13.79 12.35 -11.39
C LEU A 41 -15.11 11.57 -11.45
N LYS A 42 -15.62 11.08 -10.32
CA LYS A 42 -16.93 10.40 -10.27
C LYS A 42 -18.11 11.33 -10.49
N ASN A 43 -18.00 12.59 -10.10
CA ASN A 43 -19.03 13.58 -10.41
C ASN A 43 -19.00 13.93 -11.91
N GLU A 44 -17.81 14.16 -12.48
CA GLU A 44 -17.64 14.38 -13.92
C GLU A 44 -18.18 13.21 -14.75
N GLU A 45 -17.94 11.97 -14.32
CA GLU A 45 -18.47 10.79 -14.98
C GLU A 45 -20.01 10.79 -15.00
N LYS A 46 -20.65 11.13 -13.88
CA LYS A 46 -22.11 11.20 -13.78
C LYS A 46 -22.69 12.32 -14.63
N ASP A 47 -22.05 13.49 -14.63
CA ASP A 47 -22.47 14.64 -15.42
C ASP A 47 -22.41 14.33 -16.92
N LEU A 48 -21.40 13.59 -17.37
CA LEU A 48 -21.26 13.14 -18.76
C LEU A 48 -22.19 11.98 -19.12
N GLN A 49 -22.66 11.22 -18.14
CA GLN A 49 -23.65 10.15 -18.30
C GLN A 49 -25.10 10.64 -18.20
N GLY A 50 -25.33 11.96 -18.08
CA GLY A 50 -26.66 12.56 -17.89
C GLY A 50 -27.73 12.10 -18.89
N ASP A 51 -29.00 12.34 -18.54
CA ASP A 51 -30.28 11.87 -19.14
C ASP A 51 -30.53 12.24 -20.63
N SER A 52 -29.50 12.25 -21.47
CA SER A 52 -29.60 12.47 -22.90
C SER A 52 -30.01 11.17 -23.58
N LEU A 53 -31.28 11.09 -23.98
CA LEU A 53 -31.84 10.03 -24.83
C LEU A 53 -31.08 9.85 -26.17
N LEU A 54 -30.19 10.79 -26.52
CA LEU A 54 -29.45 10.83 -27.78
C LEU A 54 -28.00 10.30 -27.67
N ASP A 55 -27.47 10.04 -26.48
CA ASP A 55 -26.08 9.62 -26.30
C ASP A 55 -25.90 8.10 -26.37
N THR A 56 -26.15 7.55 -27.56
CA THR A 56 -25.88 6.13 -27.88
C THR A 56 -24.45 5.91 -28.41
N ALA A 57 -23.68 6.98 -28.65
CA ALA A 57 -22.26 6.89 -28.95
C ALA A 57 -21.46 7.07 -27.66
N LYS A 58 -20.72 6.05 -27.23
CA LYS A 58 -19.80 6.14 -26.07
C LYS A 58 -18.92 7.37 -26.21
N ASN A 59 -19.21 8.41 -25.43
CA ASN A 59 -18.42 9.64 -25.42
C ASN A 59 -16.98 9.26 -25.07
N PRO A 60 -15.98 9.55 -25.93
CA PRO A 60 -14.58 9.19 -25.66
C PRO A 60 -14.06 9.76 -24.33
N LYS A 61 -14.66 10.85 -23.84
CA LYS A 61 -14.36 11.43 -22.52
C LYS A 61 -14.77 10.52 -21.36
N ILE A 62 -15.82 9.72 -21.51
CA ILE A 62 -16.22 8.73 -20.48
C ILE A 62 -15.14 7.64 -20.36
N GLY A 63 -14.57 7.20 -21.49
CA GLY A 63 -13.45 6.27 -21.50
C GLY A 63 -12.21 6.85 -20.80
N GLU A 64 -11.86 8.10 -21.10
CA GLU A 64 -10.77 8.82 -20.43
C GLU A 64 -10.99 8.92 -18.91
N ILE A 65 -12.17 9.36 -18.46
CA ILE A 65 -12.48 9.51 -17.03
C ILE A 65 -12.47 8.17 -16.33
N GLN A 66 -12.96 7.10 -16.95
CA GLN A 66 -12.91 5.76 -16.40
C GLN A 66 -11.45 5.31 -16.19
N VAL A 67 -10.57 5.54 -17.16
CA VAL A 67 -9.14 5.23 -17.02
C VAL A 67 -8.48 6.06 -15.92
N LYS A 68 -8.81 7.37 -15.82
CA LYS A 68 -8.33 8.23 -14.72
C LYS A 68 -8.79 7.71 -13.36
N ILE A 69 -10.05 7.32 -13.25
CA ILE A 69 -10.62 6.72 -12.03
C ILE A 69 -9.87 5.45 -11.64
N ASP A 70 -9.64 4.55 -12.60
CA ASP A 70 -8.98 3.28 -12.34
C ASP A 70 -7.52 3.48 -11.90
N VAL A 71 -6.82 4.46 -12.47
CA VAL A 71 -5.46 4.85 -12.05
C VAL A 71 -5.47 5.38 -10.62
N VAL A 72 -6.35 6.32 -10.28
CA VAL A 72 -6.42 6.90 -8.92
C VAL A 72 -6.73 5.83 -7.88
N LYS A 73 -7.68 4.91 -8.17
CA LYS A 73 -7.97 3.77 -7.29
C LYS A 73 -6.76 2.87 -7.09
N ALA A 74 -6.05 2.54 -8.17
CA ALA A 74 -4.89 1.67 -8.07
C ALA A 74 -3.76 2.31 -7.24
N VAL A 75 -3.51 3.62 -7.40
CA VAL A 75 -2.55 4.35 -6.55
C VAL A 75 -2.99 4.32 -5.08
N PHE A 76 -4.28 4.55 -4.81
CA PHE A 76 -4.84 4.51 -3.45
C PHE A 76 -4.65 3.13 -2.80
N ASP A 77 -4.95 2.05 -3.52
CA ASP A 77 -4.83 0.67 -3.02
C ASP A 77 -3.36 0.27 -2.76
N ILE A 78 -2.44 0.69 -3.63
CA ILE A 78 -0.99 0.52 -3.43
C ILE A 78 -0.58 1.21 -2.13
N LYS A 79 -0.93 2.49 -1.98
CA LYS A 79 -0.53 3.30 -0.83
C LYS A 79 -1.14 2.80 0.48
N GLN A 80 -2.39 2.33 0.44
CA GLN A 80 -3.03 1.72 1.60
C GLN A 80 -2.33 0.40 1.99
N THR A 81 -1.94 -0.40 1.01
CA THR A 81 -1.18 -1.63 1.23
C THR A 81 0.19 -1.34 1.84
N ASP A 82 0.90 -0.32 1.36
CA ASP A 82 2.23 0.05 1.87
C ASP A 82 2.18 0.53 3.33
N ILE A 83 1.15 1.31 3.70
CA ILE A 83 0.92 1.71 5.09
C ILE A 83 0.70 0.49 5.97
N LYS A 84 -0.21 -0.42 5.57
CA LYS A 84 -0.49 -1.66 6.30
C LYS A 84 0.75 -2.55 6.44
N ASN A 85 1.57 -2.64 5.40
CA ASN A 85 2.82 -3.41 5.41
C ASN A 85 3.84 -2.80 6.38
N THR A 86 3.95 -1.48 6.41
CA THR A 86 4.85 -0.76 7.32
C THR A 86 4.42 -0.93 8.78
N GLU A 87 3.12 -0.79 9.06
CA GLU A 87 2.56 -1.05 10.39
C GLU A 87 2.79 -2.49 10.84
N LYS A 88 2.55 -3.45 9.95
CA LYS A 88 2.80 -4.87 10.22
C LYS A 88 4.28 -5.15 10.47
N ALA A 89 5.19 -4.53 9.71
CA ALA A 89 6.63 -4.67 9.92
C ALA A 89 7.06 -4.14 11.29
N PHE A 90 6.51 -3.00 11.71
CA PHE A 90 6.75 -2.43 13.03
C PHE A 90 6.21 -3.33 14.15
N ALA A 91 4.97 -3.80 14.03
CA ALA A 91 4.36 -4.71 15.00
C ALA A 91 5.13 -6.04 15.10
N ASN A 92 5.54 -6.61 13.97
CA ASN A 92 6.34 -7.83 13.92
C ASN A 92 7.72 -7.64 14.56
N LYS A 93 8.37 -6.49 14.37
CA LYS A 93 9.65 -6.19 15.01
C LYS A 93 9.48 -6.15 16.54
N ALA A 94 8.48 -5.41 17.03
CA ALA A 94 8.19 -5.35 18.46
C ALA A 94 7.85 -6.72 19.06
N GLN A 95 7.17 -7.59 18.32
CA GLN A 95 6.88 -8.96 18.75
C GLN A 95 8.14 -9.85 18.75
N LYS A 96 8.99 -9.75 17.71
CA LYS A 96 10.26 -10.49 17.64
C LYS A 96 11.18 -10.14 18.80
N ASP A 97 11.31 -8.85 19.12
CA ASP A 97 12.18 -8.39 20.21
C ASP A 97 11.70 -8.94 21.57
N LYS A 98 10.38 -8.98 21.81
CA LYS A 98 9.79 -9.60 23.02
C LYS A 98 10.02 -11.10 23.08
N ILE A 99 9.83 -11.81 21.96
CA ILE A 99 10.03 -13.26 21.90
C ILE A 99 11.51 -13.60 22.13
N LEU A 100 12.43 -12.83 21.56
CA LEU A 100 13.87 -13.03 21.74
C LEU A 100 14.27 -12.91 23.21
N ALA A 101 13.80 -11.86 23.91
CA ALA A 101 14.05 -11.71 25.34
C ALA A 101 13.52 -12.90 26.16
N ILE A 102 12.33 -13.41 25.85
CA ILE A 102 11.77 -14.58 26.53
C ILE A 102 12.58 -15.86 26.24
N ILE A 103 13.10 -16.00 25.01
CA ILE A 103 13.97 -17.14 24.66
C ILE A 103 15.27 -17.05 25.46
N GLU A 104 15.93 -15.89 25.48
CA GLU A 104 17.15 -15.68 26.27
C GLU A 104 16.92 -15.95 27.76
N ASP A 105 15.81 -15.47 28.33
CA ASP A 105 15.46 -15.73 29.73
C ASP A 105 15.26 -17.22 30.00
N LYS A 106 14.62 -17.96 29.09
CA LYS A 106 14.40 -19.41 29.22
C LYS A 106 15.69 -20.20 29.06
N GLU A 107 16.53 -19.85 28.10
CA GLU A 107 17.84 -20.47 27.90
C GLU A 107 18.71 -20.26 29.15
N ASN A 108 18.70 -19.05 29.73
CA ASN A 108 19.39 -18.75 30.98
C ASN A 108 18.82 -19.54 32.17
N GLN A 109 17.49 -19.68 32.27
CA GLN A 109 16.87 -20.52 33.30
C GLN A 109 17.26 -21.98 33.15
N GLU A 110 17.20 -22.54 31.94
CA GLU A 110 17.58 -23.93 31.68
C GLU A 110 19.07 -24.17 31.99
N LEU A 111 19.96 -23.24 31.61
CA LEU A 111 21.36 -23.30 32.00
C LEU A 111 21.55 -23.19 33.51
N SER A 112 20.75 -22.38 34.21
CA SER A 112 20.82 -22.24 35.66
C SER A 112 20.30 -23.46 36.44
N GLU A 113 19.41 -24.24 35.83
CA GLU A 113 18.86 -25.49 36.41
C GLU A 113 19.78 -26.70 36.20
N LYS A 114 20.71 -26.65 35.23
CA LYS A 114 21.71 -27.72 35.01
C LYS A 114 22.73 -27.78 36.15
N SER A 115 23.22 -28.98 36.45
CA SER A 115 24.22 -29.19 37.48
C SER A 115 25.61 -28.66 37.06
N ILE A 116 26.48 -28.37 38.04
CA ILE A 116 27.84 -27.84 37.80
C ILE A 116 28.68 -28.78 36.91
N GLU A 117 28.47 -30.09 37.01
CA GLU A 117 29.17 -31.11 36.21
C GLU A 117 28.72 -31.10 34.75
N GLU A 118 27.42 -30.99 34.49
CA GLU A 118 26.87 -30.86 33.13
C GLU A 118 27.28 -29.55 32.46
N LEU A 119 27.32 -28.44 33.22
CA LEU A 119 27.78 -27.14 32.72
C LEU A 119 29.27 -27.16 32.33
N LYS A 120 30.11 -27.87 33.09
CA LYS A 120 31.54 -28.06 32.76
C LYS A 120 31.73 -28.93 31.53
N GLU A 121 30.91 -29.97 31.34
CA GLU A 121 30.96 -30.84 30.16
C GLU A 121 30.54 -30.07 28.89
N ILE A 122 29.52 -29.21 28.98
CA ILE A 122 29.13 -28.31 27.88
C ILE A 122 30.25 -27.31 27.56
N TYR A 123 30.88 -26.71 28.57
CA TYR A 123 32.00 -25.79 28.39
C TYR A 123 33.22 -26.45 27.74
N SER A 124 33.57 -27.67 28.15
CA SER A 124 34.72 -28.41 27.60
C SER A 124 34.52 -28.88 26.16
N ASN A 125 33.28 -29.03 25.68
CA ASN A 125 32.98 -29.40 24.29
C ASN A 125 32.97 -28.19 23.32
N LEU A 126 33.12 -26.97 23.84
CA LEU A 126 33.19 -25.73 23.07
C LEU A 126 34.64 -25.29 22.76
N GLU A 127 35.64 -25.93 23.39
CA GLU A 127 37.07 -25.80 23.07
C GLU A 127 37.48 -26.75 21.92
#